data_AF-L2GJV4-F1
#
_entry.id   AF-L2GJV4-F1
#
_cell.length_a   1.000
_cell.length_b   1.000
_cell.length_c   1.000
_cell.angle_alpha   90.00
_cell.angle_beta   90.00
_cell.angle_gamma   90.00
#
_symmetry.space_group_name_H-M   'P 1'
#
loop_
_entity.id
_entity.type
_entity.pdbx_description
1 polymer ?
#
loop_
_entity_poly.entity_id
_entity_poly.type
_entity_poly.pdbx_seq_one_letter_code
_entity_poly.pdbx_strand_id
1 'polypeptide(L)'
;MLVPIPHGQKENEKEPGRVSKYTTQSTGTQEIDTEASLNEDFDEACNSEAHAFKSTLEEFIKEPRVELIDRLHLILLDSNMQFQAAIQKMTCKILPYLEKSEFYDKICLMLSDISHYNPGAASLLLEFDIFSKLDYSKSISFSLILSICDDNSTAWSTFRENHLKPEFNKNQYIKMLLDNNQTHNKHID
;
A
#
# COMPACT_ATOMS: atom_id res chain seq x y z
N MET A 1 31.23 52.14 -59.76
CA MET A 1 30.91 51.76 -61.16
C MET A 1 29.39 51.89 -61.29
N LEU A 2 28.83 52.96 -61.87
CA LEU A 2 28.62 53.25 -63.31
C LEU A 2 27.66 52.29 -64.03
N VAL A 3 26.55 52.89 -64.51
CA VAL A 3 25.67 52.60 -65.69
C VAL A 3 24.62 51.44 -65.63
N PRO A 4 23.51 51.50 -66.40
CA PRO A 4 22.12 51.56 -65.87
C PRO A 4 21.05 50.74 -66.68
N ILE A 5 19.74 50.86 -66.35
CA ILE A 5 18.53 51.06 -67.24
C ILE A 5 18.22 50.04 -68.38
N PRO A 6 16.95 49.77 -68.84
CA PRO A 6 15.60 49.87 -68.23
C PRO A 6 14.48 48.94 -68.87
N HIS A 7 13.21 49.30 -68.60
CA HIS A 7 11.95 49.05 -69.35
C HIS A 7 11.27 47.67 -69.18
N GLY A 8 9.95 47.56 -69.03
CA GLY A 8 8.87 48.53 -69.20
C GLY A 8 7.52 47.94 -68.74
N GLN A 9 6.55 48.83 -68.59
CA GLN A 9 5.27 48.71 -67.88
C GLN A 9 4.20 47.88 -68.62
N LYS A 10 3.18 47.44 -67.86
CA LYS A 10 1.71 47.64 -68.06
C LYS A 10 1.04 47.24 -66.74
N GLU A 11 0.46 48.16 -65.95
CA GLU A 11 -0.90 48.75 -66.08
C GLU A 11 -2.00 47.66 -66.19
N ASN A 12 -3.11 47.67 -65.47
CA ASN A 12 -3.67 48.48 -64.38
C ASN A 12 -4.96 47.73 -63.92
N GLU A 13 -5.69 48.32 -62.96
CA GLU A 13 -7.05 47.95 -62.48
C GLU A 13 -7.06 47.08 -61.20
N LYS A 14 -7.07 47.70 -60.01
CA LYS A 14 -8.23 48.28 -59.29
C LYS A 14 -9.35 47.25 -59.05
N GLU A 15 -9.44 46.72 -57.84
CA GLU A 15 -10.27 47.30 -56.77
C GLU A 15 -10.16 46.51 -55.45
N PRO A 16 -10.60 47.10 -54.31
CA PRO A 16 -10.00 46.87 -53.01
C PRO A 16 -10.87 46.03 -52.06
N GLY A 17 -10.19 45.41 -51.09
CA GLY A 17 -10.67 45.39 -49.71
C GLY A 17 -11.56 44.21 -49.30
N ARG A 18 -10.94 43.17 -48.75
CA ARG A 18 -11.09 42.84 -47.31
C ARG A 18 -10.19 41.67 -46.92
N VAL A 19 -9.26 41.99 -46.03
CA VAL A 19 -8.62 41.16 -45.00
C VAL A 19 -9.05 39.68 -45.00
N SER A 20 -8.31 38.83 -45.72
CA SER A 20 -8.27 37.40 -45.43
C SER A 20 -7.28 37.21 -44.28
N LYS A 21 -7.79 37.20 -43.05
CA LYS A 21 -7.07 36.56 -41.95
C LYS A 21 -7.01 35.09 -42.31
N TYR A 22 -5.83 34.60 -42.68
CA TYR A 22 -5.52 33.19 -42.52
C TYR A 22 -5.64 32.91 -41.02
N THR A 23 -6.85 32.56 -40.59
CA THR A 23 -6.99 31.72 -39.41
C THR A 23 -6.39 30.40 -39.84
N THR A 24 -5.14 30.16 -39.44
CA THR A 24 -4.61 28.82 -39.31
C THR A 24 -5.68 28.05 -38.55
N GLN A 25 -6.42 27.18 -39.24
CA GLN A 25 -7.10 26.10 -38.56
C GLN A 25 -5.97 25.34 -37.87
N SER A 26 -5.82 25.60 -36.58
CA SER A 26 -5.22 24.64 -35.67
C SER A 26 -6.00 23.35 -35.91
N THR A 27 -5.43 22.45 -36.72
CA THR A 27 -5.59 21.04 -36.46
C THR A 27 -5.17 20.90 -35.02
N GLY A 28 -6.17 20.90 -34.14
CA GLY A 28 -5.98 20.61 -32.74
C GLY A 28 -5.29 19.27 -32.71
N THR A 29 -3.98 19.30 -32.53
CA THR A 29 -3.24 18.21 -31.94
C THR A 29 -4.03 17.92 -30.68
N GLN A 30 -4.76 16.80 -30.65
CA GLN A 30 -5.02 16.13 -29.40
C GLN A 30 -3.62 15.92 -28.83
N GLU A 31 -3.16 16.83 -27.98
CA GLU A 31 -2.05 16.58 -27.09
C GLU A 31 -2.58 15.50 -26.18
N ILE A 32 -2.08 14.32 -26.48
CA ILE A 32 -2.74 13.07 -26.22
C ILE A 32 -2.56 12.80 -24.72
N ASP A 33 -3.66 12.50 -24.04
CA ASP A 33 -3.72 11.79 -22.75
C ASP A 33 -2.95 10.43 -22.75
N THR A 34 -2.18 10.13 -23.80
CA THR A 34 -1.46 8.88 -24.01
C THR A 34 -0.14 8.82 -23.25
N GLU A 35 0.50 9.94 -22.88
CA GLU A 35 1.65 9.85 -21.95
C GLU A 35 1.20 9.48 -20.53
N ALA A 36 0.07 10.02 -20.04
CA ALA A 36 -0.49 9.65 -18.74
C ALA A 36 -0.99 8.19 -18.74
N SER A 37 -1.74 7.80 -19.78
CA SER A 37 -2.25 6.42 -19.93
C SER A 37 -1.12 5.39 -20.11
N LEU A 38 -0.06 5.70 -20.87
CA LEU A 38 1.08 4.78 -21.03
C LEU A 38 1.90 4.65 -19.74
N ASN A 39 2.01 5.71 -18.94
CA ASN A 39 2.69 5.66 -17.65
C ASN A 39 1.87 4.88 -16.61
N GLU A 40 0.53 5.01 -16.60
CA GLU A 40 -0.34 4.20 -15.74
C GLU A 40 -0.28 2.71 -16.12
N ASP A 41 -0.37 2.38 -17.42
CA ASP A 41 -0.28 1.00 -17.90
C ASP A 41 1.10 0.38 -17.61
N PHE A 42 2.18 1.18 -17.66
CA PHE A 42 3.54 0.73 -17.36
C PHE A 42 3.76 0.54 -15.86
N ASP A 43 3.28 1.46 -15.02
CA ASP A 43 3.35 1.33 -13.56
C ASP A 43 2.50 0.15 -13.06
N GLU A 44 1.35 -0.11 -13.68
CA GLU A 44 0.51 -1.29 -13.38
C GLU A 44 1.22 -2.58 -13.79
N ALA A 45 1.88 -2.62 -14.96
CA ALA A 45 2.64 -3.78 -15.42
C ALA A 45 3.89 -4.04 -14.56
N CYS A 46 4.53 -3.00 -14.03
CA CYS A 46 5.71 -3.12 -13.17
C CYS A 46 5.39 -3.41 -11.69
N ASN A 47 4.12 -3.27 -11.26
CA ASN A 47 3.70 -3.49 -9.87
C ASN A 47 2.32 -4.17 -9.77
N SER A 48 2.14 -5.21 -10.59
CA SER A 48 0.87 -5.90 -10.79
C SER A 48 0.27 -6.45 -9.48
N GLU A 49 1.11 -6.86 -8.54
CA GLU A 49 0.75 -7.44 -7.26
C GLU A 49 0.25 -6.37 -6.28
N ALA A 50 0.85 -5.17 -6.30
CA ALA A 50 0.35 -4.05 -5.53
C ALA A 50 -1.02 -3.59 -6.03
N HIS A 51 -1.24 -3.61 -7.35
CA HIS A 51 -2.53 -3.31 -7.94
C HIS A 51 -3.57 -4.39 -7.59
N ALA A 52 -3.20 -5.67 -7.70
CA ALA A 52 -4.05 -6.79 -7.31
C ALA A 52 -4.44 -6.74 -5.83
N PHE A 53 -3.49 -6.40 -4.94
CA PHE A 53 -3.76 -6.22 -3.51
C PHE A 53 -4.76 -5.09 -3.28
N LYS A 54 -4.50 -3.91 -3.86
CA LYS A 54 -5.38 -2.73 -3.75
C LYS A 54 -6.80 -3.04 -4.24
N SER A 55 -6.92 -3.62 -5.43
CA SER A 55 -8.22 -3.99 -6.02
C SER A 55 -8.98 -5.00 -5.15
N THR A 56 -8.29 -6.04 -4.68
CA THR A 56 -8.90 -7.05 -3.79
C THR A 56 -9.34 -6.43 -2.45
N LEU A 57 -8.56 -5.50 -1.90
CA LEU A 57 -8.88 -4.82 -0.64
C LEU A 57 -10.09 -3.90 -0.81
N GLU A 58 -10.18 -3.17 -1.92
CA GLU A 58 -11.32 -2.33 -2.24
C GLU A 58 -12.60 -3.17 -2.42
N GLU A 59 -12.49 -4.33 -3.07
CA GLU A 59 -13.58 -5.29 -3.19
C GLU A 59 -14.01 -5.81 -1.80
N PHE A 60 -13.06 -6.15 -0.93
CA PHE A 60 -13.35 -6.61 0.44
C PHE A 60 -14.04 -5.52 1.27
N ILE A 61 -13.60 -4.27 1.18
CA ILE A 61 -14.22 -3.17 1.92
C ILE A 61 -15.66 -2.94 1.46
N LYS A 62 -15.93 -3.12 0.16
CA LYS A 62 -17.26 -2.97 -0.42
C LYS A 62 -18.19 -4.14 -0.07
N GLU A 63 -17.67 -5.37 -0.18
CA GLU A 63 -18.42 -6.60 0.03
C GLU A 63 -17.54 -7.63 0.78
N PRO A 64 -17.52 -7.55 2.13
CA PRO A 64 -16.64 -8.36 2.96
C PRO A 64 -16.95 -9.85 2.82
N ARG A 65 -15.95 -10.62 2.38
CA ARG A 65 -16.02 -12.08 2.16
C ARG A 65 -14.71 -12.71 2.61
N VAL A 66 -14.78 -13.89 3.22
CA VAL A 66 -13.61 -14.59 3.77
C VAL A 66 -12.61 -14.92 2.65
N GLU A 67 -13.12 -15.28 1.48
CA GLU A 67 -12.32 -15.62 0.29
C GLU A 67 -11.44 -14.46 -0.17
N LEU A 68 -11.88 -13.21 0.04
CA LEU A 68 -11.09 -12.04 -0.31
C LEU A 68 -9.95 -11.79 0.68
N ILE A 69 -10.12 -12.14 1.97
CA ILE A 69 -9.02 -12.11 2.94
C ILE A 69 -7.97 -13.16 2.57
N ASP A 70 -8.42 -14.37 2.23
CA ASP A 70 -7.51 -15.44 1.78
C ASP A 70 -6.73 -15.00 0.53
N ARG A 71 -7.39 -14.32 -0.42
CA ARG A 71 -6.72 -13.76 -1.61
C ARG A 71 -5.73 -12.66 -1.27
N LEU A 72 -6.09 -11.71 -0.39
CA LEU A 72 -5.16 -10.68 0.09
C LEU A 72 -3.92 -11.31 0.73
N HIS A 73 -4.12 -12.33 1.55
CA HIS A 73 -3.05 -13.03 2.22
C HIS A 73 -2.11 -13.71 1.22
N LEU A 74 -2.64 -14.43 0.22
CA LEU A 74 -1.82 -15.04 -0.83
C LEU A 74 -0.99 -14.02 -1.60
N ILE A 75 -1.58 -12.88 -1.96
CA ILE A 75 -0.85 -11.80 -2.66
C ILE A 75 0.31 -11.29 -1.80
N LEU A 76 0.10 -11.13 -0.49
CA LEU A 76 1.15 -10.66 0.44
C LEU A 76 2.34 -11.64 0.52
N LEU A 77 2.07 -12.94 0.47
CA LEU A 77 3.09 -13.98 0.58
C LEU A 77 3.91 -14.16 -0.72
N ASP A 78 3.33 -13.90 -1.89
CA ASP A 78 3.94 -14.29 -3.18
C ASP A 78 5.05 -13.34 -3.68
N SER A 79 5.12 -12.11 -3.16
CA SER A 79 5.77 -11.02 -3.92
C SER A 79 6.62 -10.04 -3.13
N ASN A 80 7.13 -10.44 -1.95
CA ASN A 80 7.80 -9.52 -0.99
C ASN A 80 6.95 -8.27 -0.66
N MET A 81 5.66 -8.28 -0.99
CA MET A 81 4.76 -7.14 -0.83
C MET A 81 4.58 -6.76 0.64
N GLN A 82 4.77 -7.72 1.53
CA GLN A 82 4.86 -7.48 2.97
C GLN A 82 5.89 -6.41 3.35
N PHE A 83 6.92 -6.15 2.54
CA PHE A 83 7.93 -5.10 2.75
C PHE A 83 7.61 -3.75 2.13
N GLN A 84 6.58 -3.65 1.30
CA GLN A 84 6.18 -2.38 0.71
C GLN A 84 5.36 -1.56 1.70
N ALA A 85 5.89 -0.40 2.13
CA ALA A 85 5.24 0.47 3.10
C ALA A 85 3.81 0.89 2.72
N ALA A 86 3.53 1.08 1.42
CA ALA A 86 2.19 1.39 0.94
C ALA A 86 1.20 0.23 1.18
N ILE A 87 1.62 -1.01 0.91
CA ILE A 87 0.84 -2.22 1.14
C ILE A 87 0.59 -2.44 2.63
N GLN A 88 1.61 -2.24 3.48
CA GLN A 88 1.46 -2.31 4.93
C GLN A 88 0.40 -1.34 5.45
N LYS A 89 0.46 -0.07 5.03
CA LYS A 89 -0.55 0.95 5.38
C LYS A 89 -1.95 0.56 4.92
N MET A 90 -2.09 0.01 3.73
CA MET A 90 -3.38 -0.46 3.23
C MET A 90 -3.87 -1.68 4.01
N THR A 91 -2.99 -2.58 4.44
CA THR A 91 -3.34 -3.75 5.23
C THR A 91 -4.03 -3.36 6.53
N CYS A 92 -3.65 -2.26 7.18
CA CYS A 92 -4.33 -1.77 8.38
C CYS A 92 -5.82 -1.41 8.18
N LYS A 93 -6.28 -1.22 6.94
CA LYS A 93 -7.71 -0.99 6.65
C LYS A 93 -8.59 -2.20 6.98
N ILE A 94 -8.01 -3.39 7.17
CA ILE A 94 -8.75 -4.59 7.59
C ILE A 94 -8.99 -4.64 9.11
N LEU A 95 -8.26 -3.85 9.91
CA LEU A 95 -8.33 -3.95 11.37
C LEU A 95 -9.73 -3.79 11.97
N PRO A 96 -10.62 -2.92 11.44
CA PRO A 96 -12.00 -2.83 11.93
C PRO A 96 -12.79 -4.15 11.80
N TYR A 97 -12.35 -5.06 10.93
CA TYR A 97 -13.01 -6.34 10.70
C TYR A 97 -12.59 -7.43 11.70
N LEU A 98 -11.62 -7.16 12.58
CA LEU A 98 -11.31 -8.04 13.73
C LEU A 98 -12.51 -8.16 14.68
N GLU A 99 -13.42 -7.19 14.75
CA GLU A 99 -14.60 -7.32 15.61
C GLU A 99 -15.59 -8.38 15.10
N LYS A 100 -15.43 -8.84 13.85
CA LYS A 100 -16.30 -9.83 13.21
C LYS A 100 -15.68 -11.22 13.32
N SER A 101 -16.36 -12.11 14.03
CA SER A 101 -15.87 -13.46 14.34
C SER A 101 -15.55 -14.31 13.10
N GLU A 102 -16.30 -14.11 12.01
CA GLU A 102 -16.11 -14.81 10.72
C GLU A 102 -14.79 -14.46 10.01
N PHE A 103 -14.24 -13.27 10.25
CA PHE A 103 -12.99 -12.80 9.63
C PHE A 103 -11.80 -12.89 10.58
N TYR A 104 -12.05 -12.94 11.88
CA TYR A 104 -11.04 -12.83 12.94
C TYR A 104 -9.81 -13.70 12.71
N ASP A 105 -10.02 -15.01 12.54
CA ASP A 105 -8.93 -15.98 12.51
C ASP A 105 -8.06 -15.78 11.26
N LYS A 106 -8.69 -15.46 10.12
CA LYS A 106 -8.00 -15.20 8.85
C LYS A 106 -7.23 -13.90 8.87
N ILE A 107 -7.80 -12.84 9.44
CA ILE A 107 -7.10 -11.57 9.63
C ILE A 107 -5.91 -11.77 10.57
N CYS A 108 -6.09 -12.44 11.71
CA CYS A 108 -4.99 -12.67 12.65
C CYS A 108 -3.86 -13.50 12.03
N LEU A 109 -4.20 -14.53 11.23
CA LEU A 109 -3.21 -15.32 10.51
C LEU A 109 -2.42 -14.45 9.54
N MET A 110 -3.10 -13.70 8.67
CA MET A 110 -2.46 -12.81 7.71
C MET A 110 -1.58 -11.75 8.39
N LEU A 111 -2.06 -11.15 9.48
CA LEU A 111 -1.28 -10.18 10.25
C LEU A 111 -0.07 -10.83 10.94
N SER A 112 -0.15 -12.10 11.33
CA SER A 112 0.97 -12.82 11.94
C SER A 112 2.08 -13.01 10.92
N ASP A 113 1.72 -13.50 9.74
CA ASP A 113 2.68 -13.79 8.67
C ASP A 113 3.38 -12.52 8.17
N ILE A 114 2.67 -11.40 8.02
CA ILE A 114 3.32 -10.15 7.62
C ILE A 114 4.18 -9.53 8.72
N SER A 115 3.81 -9.67 10.00
CA SER A 115 4.51 -8.99 11.09
C SER A 115 5.75 -9.75 11.56
N HIS A 116 5.75 -11.08 11.48
CA HIS A 116 6.85 -11.92 11.96
C HIS A 116 8.19 -11.59 11.28
N TYR A 117 8.18 -11.28 9.98
CA TYR A 117 9.40 -10.95 9.23
C TYR A 117 9.55 -9.47 8.91
N ASN A 118 8.64 -8.63 9.40
CA ASN A 118 8.60 -7.23 9.02
C ASN A 118 8.42 -6.30 10.23
N PRO A 119 9.53 -5.74 10.76
CA PRO A 119 9.48 -4.78 11.85
C PRO A 119 8.60 -3.56 11.54
N GLY A 120 8.58 -3.10 10.28
CA GLY A 120 7.72 -1.98 9.85
C GLY A 120 6.23 -2.30 9.95
N ALA A 121 5.81 -3.50 9.56
CA ALA A 121 4.43 -3.95 9.72
C ALA A 121 4.08 -4.10 11.22
N ALA A 122 4.97 -4.69 12.03
CA ALA A 122 4.78 -4.80 13.47
C ALA A 122 4.64 -3.43 14.13
N SER A 123 5.52 -2.47 13.83
CA SER A 123 5.44 -1.09 14.34
C SER A 123 4.12 -0.42 13.95
N LEU A 124 3.69 -0.57 12.70
CA LEU A 124 2.43 0.00 12.24
C LEU A 124 1.23 -0.60 12.99
N LEU A 125 1.23 -1.91 13.26
CA LEU A 125 0.18 -2.55 14.05
C LEU A 125 0.13 -2.01 15.49
N LEU A 126 1.27 -1.68 16.10
CA LEU A 126 1.32 -1.02 17.40
C LEU A 126 0.72 0.39 17.34
N GLU A 127 0.99 1.16 16.28
CA GLU A 127 0.40 2.50 16.10
C GLU A 127 -1.14 2.46 16.06
N PHE A 128 -1.71 1.35 15.59
CA PHE A 128 -3.16 1.12 15.56
C PHE A 128 -3.71 0.42 16.82
N ASP A 129 -2.91 0.29 17.88
CA ASP A 129 -3.28 -0.33 19.15
C ASP A 129 -3.86 -1.75 18.97
N ILE A 130 -3.16 -2.57 18.19
CA ILE A 130 -3.60 -3.92 17.85
C ILE A 130 -3.91 -4.78 19.08
N PHE A 131 -3.14 -4.66 20.17
CA PHE A 131 -3.32 -5.49 21.37
C PHE A 131 -4.66 -5.24 22.07
N SER A 132 -5.21 -4.03 22.02
CA SER A 132 -6.54 -3.73 22.54
C SER A 132 -7.68 -4.33 21.70
N LYS A 133 -7.40 -4.74 20.46
CA LYS A 133 -8.39 -5.26 19.50
C LYS A 133 -8.46 -6.79 19.47
N LEU A 134 -7.55 -7.48 20.16
CA LEU A 134 -7.48 -8.94 20.13
C LEU A 134 -8.49 -9.59 21.09
N ASP A 135 -9.13 -10.64 20.60
CA ASP A 135 -9.88 -11.61 21.40
C ASP A 135 -8.91 -12.62 22.05
N TYR A 136 -8.57 -12.37 23.32
CA TYR A 136 -7.68 -13.22 24.11
C TYR A 136 -8.26 -14.60 24.46
N SER A 137 -9.52 -14.89 24.12
CA SER A 137 -10.06 -16.24 24.25
C SER A 137 -9.59 -17.17 23.12
N LYS A 138 -9.12 -16.60 22.00
CA LYS A 138 -8.68 -17.33 20.82
C LYS A 138 -7.17 -17.55 20.81
N SER A 139 -6.74 -18.77 20.48
CA SER A 139 -5.32 -19.14 20.42
C SER A 139 -4.55 -18.37 19.34
N ILE A 140 -5.19 -18.06 18.20
CA ILE A 140 -4.57 -17.35 17.08
C ILE A 140 -4.10 -15.94 17.47
N SER A 141 -4.76 -15.29 18.42
CA SER A 141 -4.36 -13.98 18.97
C SER A 141 -2.95 -14.03 19.57
N PHE A 142 -2.63 -15.13 20.25
CA PHE A 142 -1.30 -15.32 20.85
C PHE A 142 -0.23 -15.62 19.81
N SER A 143 -0.59 -16.22 18.67
CA SER A 143 0.31 -16.37 17.53
C SER A 143 0.69 -15.01 16.93
N LEU A 144 -0.30 -14.12 16.80
CA LEU A 144 -0.07 -12.75 16.34
C LEU A 144 0.77 -11.95 17.34
N ILE A 145 0.49 -12.08 18.64
CA ILE A 145 1.29 -11.43 19.69
C ILE A 145 2.74 -11.87 19.62
N LEU A 146 3.00 -13.18 19.48
CA LEU A 146 4.36 -13.69 19.27
C LEU A 146 4.98 -13.05 18.02
N SER A 147 4.29 -13.08 16.89
CA SER A 147 4.81 -12.52 15.63
C SER A 147 5.18 -11.04 15.72
N ILE A 148 4.43 -10.24 16.48
CA ILE A 148 4.70 -8.81 16.67
C ILE A 148 5.81 -8.57 17.70
N CYS A 149 5.89 -9.39 18.76
CA CYS A 149 6.79 -9.19 19.90
C CYS A 149 8.15 -9.89 19.75
N ASP A 150 8.25 -10.92 18.91
CA ASP A 150 9.50 -11.65 18.69
C ASP A 150 10.56 -10.69 18.12
N ASP A 151 11.72 -10.65 18.77
CA ASP A 151 12.79 -9.69 18.51
C ASP A 151 12.39 -8.19 18.49
N ASN A 152 11.22 -7.84 19.06
CA ASN A 152 10.73 -6.46 19.14
C ASN A 152 10.48 -6.05 20.60
N SER A 153 11.53 -5.52 21.24
CA SER A 153 11.49 -5.13 22.65
C SER A 153 10.43 -4.07 22.96
N THR A 154 10.16 -3.16 22.03
CA THR A 154 9.14 -2.12 22.21
C THR A 154 7.74 -2.74 22.24
N ALA A 155 7.42 -3.58 21.25
CA ALA A 155 6.17 -4.32 21.23
C ALA A 155 5.98 -5.16 22.49
N TRP A 156 7.02 -5.89 22.88
CA TRP A 156 7.00 -6.74 24.06
C TRP A 156 6.74 -5.94 25.34
N SER A 157 7.42 -4.82 25.56
CA SER A 157 7.17 -3.95 26.72
C SER A 157 5.74 -3.41 26.72
N THR A 158 5.25 -2.93 25.58
CA THR A 158 3.85 -2.45 25.45
C THR A 158 2.85 -3.54 25.82
N PHE A 159 3.02 -4.75 25.27
CA PHE A 159 2.14 -5.89 25.57
C PHE A 159 2.22 -6.29 27.05
N ARG A 160 3.44 -6.44 27.58
CA ARG A 160 3.70 -6.90 28.94
C ARG A 160 3.12 -5.95 29.99
N GLU A 161 3.25 -4.65 29.79
CA GLU A 161 2.84 -3.64 30.77
C GLU A 161 1.33 -3.41 30.77
N ASN A 162 0.68 -3.49 29.61
CA ASN A 162 -0.71 -3.03 29.45
C ASN A 162 -1.72 -4.16 29.21
N HIS A 163 -1.28 -5.31 28.70
CA HIS A 163 -2.20 -6.36 28.21
C HIS A 163 -1.93 -7.75 28.79
N LEU A 164 -0.70 -8.05 29.19
CA LEU A 164 -0.35 -9.37 29.75
C LEU A 164 -1.07 -9.59 31.09
N LYS A 165 -1.83 -10.69 31.16
CA LYS A 165 -2.50 -11.12 32.39
C LYS A 165 -1.90 -12.43 32.93
N PRO A 166 -1.93 -12.68 34.25
CA PRO A 166 -1.36 -13.89 34.84
C PRO A 166 -1.85 -15.20 34.22
N GLU A 167 -3.11 -15.28 33.81
CA GLU A 167 -3.70 -16.45 33.19
C GLU A 167 -3.08 -16.81 31.82
N PHE A 168 -2.50 -15.83 31.12
CA PHE A 168 -1.88 -16.05 29.80
C PHE A 168 -0.56 -16.83 29.88
N ASN A 169 0.07 -16.90 31.06
CA ASN A 169 1.31 -17.65 31.29
C ASN A 169 1.16 -19.17 31.03
N LYS A 170 -0.07 -19.67 30.86
CA LYS A 170 -0.33 -21.05 30.44
C LYS A 170 -0.17 -21.25 28.94
N ASN A 171 -0.31 -20.20 28.13
CA ASN A 171 -0.18 -20.25 26.68
C ASN A 171 1.29 -20.45 26.26
N GLN A 172 1.54 -21.36 25.32
CA GLN A 172 2.89 -21.70 24.88
C GLN A 172 3.64 -20.52 24.23
N TYR A 173 2.95 -19.67 23.47
CA TYR A 173 3.56 -18.54 22.77
C TYR A 173 3.99 -17.44 23.75
N ILE A 174 3.21 -17.21 24.81
CA ILE A 174 3.58 -16.28 25.89
C ILE A 174 4.80 -16.79 26.67
N LYS A 175 4.87 -18.10 26.92
CA LYS A 175 6.07 -18.69 27.56
C LYS A 175 7.32 -18.48 26.72
N MET A 176 7.24 -18.72 25.41
CA MET A 176 8.36 -18.46 24.49
C MET A 176 8.84 -17.01 24.58
N LEU A 177 7.91 -16.04 24.56
CA LEU A 177 8.26 -14.61 24.72
C LEU A 177 8.92 -14.31 26.07
N LEU A 178 8.41 -14.89 27.16
CA LEU A 178 8.96 -14.70 28.50
C LEU A 178 10.38 -15.27 28.61
N ASP A 179 10.63 -16.44 28.01
CA ASP A 179 11.94 -17.09 28.04
C ASP A 179 12.97 -16.31 27.21
N ASN A 180 12.62 -15.94 25.97
CA ASN A 180 13.49 -15.16 25.06
C ASN A 180 13.89 -13.79 25.66
N ASN A 181 12.94 -13.11 26.32
CA ASN A 181 13.19 -11.78 26.90
C ASN A 181 13.86 -11.82 28.28
N GLN A 182 13.90 -12.97 28.95
CA GLN A 182 14.70 -13.16 30.17
C GLN A 182 16.18 -13.38 29.84
N THR A 183 16.50 -14.05 28.74
CA THR A 183 17.89 -14.27 28.30
C THR A 183 18.59 -12.98 27.89
N HIS A 184 17.90 -12.02 27.26
CA HIS A 184 18.49 -10.73 26.88
C HIS A 184 18.83 -9.81 28.07
N ASN A 185 18.13 -9.93 29.19
CA ASN A 185 18.43 -9.14 30.39
C ASN A 185 19.58 -9.70 31.24
N LYS A 186 20.06 -10.93 30.97
CA LYS A 186 21.18 -11.54 31.70
C LYS A 186 22.57 -11.27 31.10
N HIS A 187 22.64 -10.58 29.96
CA HIS A 187 23.89 -10.29 29.24
C HIS A 187 24.27 -8.80 29.25
N ILE A 188 23.66 -8.00 30.12
CA ILE A 188 23.94 -6.56 30.29
C ILE A 188 24.66 -6.27 31.64
N ASP A 189 25.06 -7.30 32.37
CA ASP A 189 25.86 -7.17 33.61
C ASP A 189 27.37 -7.38 33.37
#